data_AF-A0A2V7XAQ3-F1
#
_entry.id   AF-A0A2V7XAQ3-F1
#
_cell.length_a   1.000
_cell.length_b   1.000
_cell.length_c   1.000
_cell.angle_alpha   90.00
_cell.angle_beta   90.00
_cell.angle_gamma   90.00
#
_symmetry.space_group_name_H-M   'P 1'
#
loop_
_entity.id
_entity.type
_entity.pdbx_description
1 polymer ?
#
loop_
_entity_poly.entity_id
_entity_poly.type
_entity_poly.pdbx_seq_one_letter_code
_entity_poly.pdbx_strand_id
1 'polypeptide(L)'
;MDRRKFLESASAGAAALIAKQTGTGAGTGTGTGTGAADRAYWVTVAQRLAEPVLTNLAAGTLRARMPVEEVEGARRRYVSHLEAFGRLLAGIAPWLDLPAEATPEGRLRARYADLARRALAAAVDSASPDAMNFTDDRQPLVDAAFLAQGLLRAPRA
;
A
#
# COMPACT_ATOMS: atom_id res chain seq x y z
N MET A 1 -19.74 19.83 14.83
CA MET A 1 -19.75 19.09 16.11
C MET A 1 -18.38 19.20 16.74
N ASP A 2 -18.28 19.87 17.88
CA ASP A 2 -17.03 20.16 18.56
C ASP A 2 -16.66 18.97 19.47
N ARG A 3 -15.60 18.24 19.10
CA ARG A 3 -15.20 16.96 19.73
C ARG A 3 -14.90 17.10 21.22
N ARG A 4 -14.66 18.32 21.70
CA ARG A 4 -14.35 18.61 23.10
C ARG A 4 -15.58 18.54 24.01
N LYS A 5 -16.76 18.96 23.53
CA LYS A 5 -17.99 18.96 24.35
C LYS A 5 -18.58 17.56 24.58
N PHE A 6 -18.23 16.59 23.73
CA PHE A 6 -18.72 15.21 23.85
C PHE A 6 -18.03 14.44 24.99
N LEU A 7 -16.78 14.79 25.31
CA LEU A 7 -16.01 14.12 26.38
C LEU A 7 -16.34 14.66 27.77
N GLU A 8 -16.83 15.89 27.89
CA GLU A 8 -17.22 16.49 29.17
C GLU A 8 -18.55 15.93 29.72
N SER A 9 -19.44 15.43 28.86
CA SER A 9 -20.72 14.85 29.27
C SER A 9 -20.67 13.36 29.67
N ALA A 10 -19.52 12.69 29.57
CA ALA A 10 -19.40 11.25 29.79
C ALA A 10 -18.91 10.86 31.21
N SER A 11 -18.69 11.82 32.11
CA SER A 11 -18.09 11.57 33.43
C SER A 11 -19.10 11.43 34.59
N ALA A 12 -20.40 11.44 34.32
CA ALA A 12 -21.43 11.30 35.36
C ALA A 12 -22.40 10.15 35.04
N GLY A 13 -21.95 8.91 35.23
CA GLY A 13 -22.86 7.76 35.22
C GLY A 13 -22.24 6.41 34.93
N ALA A 14 -21.42 5.88 35.85
CA ALA A 14 -21.19 4.43 35.97
C ALA A 14 -20.41 4.12 37.26
N ALA A 15 -20.94 4.54 38.41
CA ALA A 15 -20.57 3.93 39.68
C ALA A 15 -21.54 2.79 39.95
N ALA A 16 -21.00 1.58 40.04
CA ALA A 16 -21.60 0.33 40.53
C ALA A 16 -22.56 -0.42 39.58
N LEU A 17 -22.01 -1.39 38.82
CA LEU A 17 -22.55 -2.76 38.76
C LEU A 17 -21.39 -3.78 38.60
N ILE A 18 -21.04 -4.31 39.76
CA ILE A 18 -20.40 -5.57 40.17
C ILE A 18 -20.22 -6.71 39.13
N ALA A 19 -18.95 -7.13 39.03
CA ALA A 19 -18.37 -8.48 39.01
C ALA A 19 -18.75 -9.58 37.98
N LYS A 20 -17.67 -10.30 37.61
CA LYS A 20 -17.55 -11.62 36.95
C LYS A 20 -17.73 -11.67 35.42
N GLN A 21 -16.60 -11.51 34.73
CA GLN A 21 -16.20 -12.44 33.68
C GLN A 21 -14.72 -12.78 33.83
N THR A 22 -14.45 -13.87 34.54
CA THR A 22 -13.26 -14.69 34.35
C THR A 22 -13.34 -15.32 32.97
N GLY A 23 -12.73 -14.64 31.99
CA GLY A 23 -12.46 -15.18 30.66
C GLY A 23 -10.95 -15.28 30.48
N THR A 24 -10.39 -16.42 30.86
CA THR A 24 -9.06 -16.88 30.47
C THR A 24 -9.01 -17.03 28.95
N GLY A 25 -8.71 -15.94 28.26
CA GLY A 25 -8.21 -15.97 26.88
C GLY A 25 -6.70 -16.18 26.92
N ALA A 26 -6.27 -17.41 27.15
CA ALA A 26 -4.90 -17.83 26.93
C ALA A 26 -4.55 -17.56 25.46
N GLY A 27 -3.61 -16.64 25.26
CA GLY A 27 -2.98 -16.34 23.99
C GLY A 27 -1.52 -16.00 24.21
N THR A 28 -0.83 -16.76 25.07
CA THR A 28 0.62 -16.89 25.02
C THR A 28 0.97 -17.47 23.65
N GLY A 29 1.18 -16.60 22.67
CA GLY A 29 1.87 -16.95 21.44
C GLY A 29 3.35 -17.19 21.71
N THR A 30 3.68 -18.18 22.54
CA THR A 30 4.97 -18.87 22.45
C THR A 30 4.93 -19.76 21.21
N GLY A 31 4.86 -19.12 20.04
CA GLY A 31 5.03 -19.76 18.77
C GLY A 31 6.51 -19.74 18.43
N THR A 32 7.23 -20.80 18.80
CA THR A 32 8.53 -21.17 18.22
C THR A 32 8.36 -21.66 16.76
N GLY A 33 7.48 -21.01 16.00
CA GLY A 33 7.37 -21.18 14.57
C GLY A 33 8.44 -20.34 13.89
N THR A 34 9.03 -20.84 12.80
CA THR A 34 10.09 -20.17 12.04
C THR A 34 9.68 -18.82 11.40
N GLY A 35 8.46 -18.33 11.64
CA GLY A 35 7.86 -17.17 10.96
C GLY A 35 7.56 -17.43 9.47
N ALA A 36 7.81 -18.64 8.96
CA ALA A 36 7.73 -18.94 7.54
C ALA A 36 6.29 -18.85 6.98
N ALA A 37 5.29 -19.26 7.76
CA ALA A 37 3.89 -19.15 7.36
C ALA A 37 3.45 -17.68 7.24
N ASP A 38 3.82 -16.84 8.20
CA ASP A 38 3.53 -15.40 8.18
C ASP A 38 4.24 -14.71 7.01
N ARG A 39 5.51 -15.06 6.77
CA ARG A 39 6.28 -14.59 5.60
C ARG A 39 5.56 -14.94 4.30
N ALA A 40 5.14 -16.20 4.14
CA ALA A 40 4.44 -16.65 2.94
C ALA A 40 3.09 -15.93 2.76
N TYR A 41 2.35 -15.70 3.84
CA TYR A 41 1.12 -14.94 3.82
C TYR A 41 1.34 -13.50 3.35
N TRP A 42 2.29 -12.77 3.96
CA TRP A 42 2.55 -11.38 3.60
C TRP A 42 3.12 -11.21 2.19
N VAL A 43 3.95 -12.15 1.74
CA VAL A 43 4.42 -12.20 0.34
C VAL A 43 3.25 -12.45 -0.62
N THR A 44 2.27 -13.27 -0.23
CA THR A 44 1.05 -13.48 -1.02
C THR A 44 0.18 -12.22 -1.08
N VAL A 45 0.03 -11.51 0.03
CA VAL A 45 -0.71 -10.23 0.07
C VAL A 45 -0.01 -9.19 -0.81
N ALA A 46 1.31 -9.05 -0.70
CA ALA A 46 2.10 -8.14 -1.52
C ALA A 46 1.91 -8.42 -3.02
N GLN A 47 1.94 -9.69 -3.43
CA GLN A 47 1.65 -10.10 -4.82
C GLN A 47 0.26 -9.68 -5.28
N ARG A 48 -0.78 -9.96 -4.48
CA ARG A 48 -2.17 -9.63 -4.84
C ARG A 48 -2.38 -8.14 -5.08
N LEU A 49 -1.67 -7.29 -4.33
CA LEU A 49 -1.70 -5.84 -4.49
C LEU A 49 -0.82 -5.36 -5.65
N ALA A 50 0.41 -5.90 -5.75
CA ALA A 50 1.41 -5.44 -6.69
C ALA A 50 1.14 -5.88 -8.13
N GLU A 51 0.65 -7.10 -8.33
CA GLU A 51 0.45 -7.70 -9.65
C GLU A 51 -0.44 -6.84 -10.57
N PRO A 52 -1.68 -6.48 -10.21
CA PRO A 52 -2.54 -5.71 -11.10
C PRO A 52 -2.04 -4.28 -11.34
N VAL A 53 -1.33 -3.68 -10.37
CA VAL A 53 -0.82 -2.31 -10.52
C VAL A 53 0.42 -2.28 -11.40
N LEU A 54 1.45 -3.05 -11.04
CA LEU A 54 2.74 -3.00 -11.72
C LEU A 54 2.70 -3.65 -13.11
N THR A 55 2.01 -4.77 -13.29
CA THR A 55 1.92 -5.44 -14.60
C THR A 55 1.16 -4.59 -15.61
N ASN A 56 0.06 -3.95 -15.21
CA ASN A 56 -0.68 -3.10 -16.13
C ASN A 56 0.04 -1.79 -16.41
N LEU A 57 0.64 -1.16 -15.40
CA LEU A 57 1.37 0.10 -15.59
C LEU A 57 2.63 -0.09 -16.44
N ALA A 58 3.40 -1.16 -16.18
CA ALA A 58 4.56 -1.52 -17.00
C ALA A 58 4.19 -1.87 -18.46
N ALA A 59 2.91 -2.12 -18.73
CA ALA A 59 2.38 -2.38 -20.07
C ALA A 59 1.60 -1.19 -20.66
N GLY A 60 1.49 -0.05 -19.96
CA GLY A 60 0.70 1.11 -20.42
C GLY A 60 -0.81 0.83 -20.48
N THR A 61 -1.33 0.05 -19.54
CA THR A 61 -2.74 -0.38 -19.51
C THR A 61 -3.44 -0.19 -18.15
N LEU A 62 -2.78 0.44 -17.18
CA LEU A 62 -3.32 0.63 -15.83
C LEU A 62 -4.59 1.49 -15.86
N ARG A 63 -4.59 2.64 -16.53
CA ARG A 63 -5.77 3.51 -16.64
C ARG A 63 -6.96 2.83 -17.30
N ALA A 64 -6.70 1.91 -18.22
CA ALA A 64 -7.73 1.15 -18.92
C ALA A 64 -8.32 0.02 -18.06
N ARG A 65 -7.51 -0.57 -17.17
CA ARG A 65 -7.88 -1.80 -16.44
C ARG A 65 -8.15 -1.60 -14.96
N MET A 66 -7.67 -0.51 -14.37
CA MET A 66 -7.92 -0.17 -12.98
C MET A 66 -9.23 0.62 -12.87
N PRO A 67 -10.30 0.05 -12.31
CA PRO A 67 -11.51 0.81 -12.03
C PRO A 67 -11.21 1.92 -11.02
N VAL A 68 -11.91 3.03 -11.16
CA VAL A 68 -11.82 4.17 -10.24
C VAL A 68 -13.14 4.29 -9.51
N GLU A 69 -13.09 4.07 -8.21
CA GLU A 69 -14.23 4.30 -7.31
C GLU A 69 -14.28 5.79 -6.94
N GLU A 70 -15.37 6.45 -7.29
CA GLU A 70 -15.59 7.86 -6.96
C GLU A 70 -17.06 8.17 -6.76
N VAL A 71 -17.33 9.21 -5.97
CA VAL A 71 -18.65 9.87 -5.98
C VAL A 71 -18.74 10.72 -7.24
N GLU A 72 -19.92 10.78 -7.84
CA GLU A 72 -20.18 11.58 -9.04
C GLU A 72 -19.65 13.02 -8.89
N GLY A 73 -18.90 13.50 -9.88
CA GLY A 73 -18.28 14.83 -9.87
C GLY A 73 -16.97 14.98 -9.08
N ALA A 74 -16.47 13.95 -8.38
CA ALA A 74 -15.25 14.06 -7.58
C ALA A 74 -13.94 14.07 -8.41
N ARG A 75 -13.98 13.67 -9.69
CA ARG A 75 -12.86 13.68 -10.65
C ARG A 75 -11.59 12.96 -10.15
N ARG A 76 -11.75 11.91 -9.34
CA ARG A 76 -10.67 11.08 -8.77
C ARG A 76 -9.83 10.37 -9.82
N ARG A 77 -10.40 10.09 -11.01
CA ARG A 77 -9.68 9.43 -12.12
C ARG A 77 -8.33 10.07 -12.45
N TYR A 78 -8.22 11.38 -12.23
CA TYR A 78 -7.02 12.16 -12.50
C TYR A 78 -5.85 11.87 -11.53
N VAL A 79 -6.14 11.39 -10.32
CA VAL A 79 -5.15 11.19 -9.23
C VAL A 79 -5.02 9.74 -8.78
N SER A 80 -6.08 8.92 -8.92
CA SER A 80 -6.15 7.56 -8.37
C SER A 80 -5.00 6.63 -8.80
N HIS A 81 -4.50 6.78 -10.03
CA HIS A 81 -3.47 5.91 -10.57
C HIS A 81 -2.09 6.18 -9.95
N LEU A 82 -1.73 7.46 -9.79
CA LEU A 82 -0.50 7.85 -9.10
C LEU A 82 -0.60 7.52 -7.61
N GLU A 83 -1.76 7.73 -6.99
CA GLU A 83 -2.02 7.34 -5.61
C GLU A 83 -1.80 5.82 -5.41
N ALA A 84 -2.39 4.98 -6.26
CA ALA A 84 -2.24 3.53 -6.18
C ALA A 84 -0.78 3.09 -6.36
N PHE A 85 -0.09 3.62 -7.37
CA PHE A 85 1.29 3.27 -7.67
C PHE A 85 2.26 3.77 -6.59
N GLY A 86 2.15 5.03 -6.18
CA GLY A 86 3.01 5.64 -5.17
C GLY A 86 2.88 4.97 -3.82
N ARG A 87 1.65 4.73 -3.34
CA ARG A 87 1.41 4.03 -2.06
C ARG A 87 1.89 2.59 -2.09
N LEU A 88 1.68 1.88 -3.20
CA LEU A 88 2.17 0.51 -3.37
C LEU A 88 3.70 0.47 -3.26
N LEU A 89 4.41 1.28 -4.06
CA LEU A 89 5.88 1.29 -4.02
C LEU A 89 6.42 1.71 -2.66
N ALA A 90 5.82 2.71 -2.01
CA ALA A 90 6.20 3.09 -0.64
C ALA A 90 6.08 1.94 0.36
N GLY A 91 5.06 1.08 0.19
CA GLY A 91 4.80 -0.08 1.05
C GLY A 91 5.73 -1.27 0.79
N ILE A 92 5.99 -1.59 -0.48
CA ILE A 92 6.78 -2.78 -0.86
C ILE A 92 8.28 -2.49 -1.04
N ALA A 93 8.72 -1.23 -1.03
CA ALA A 93 10.11 -0.85 -1.26
C ALA A 93 11.13 -1.62 -0.40
N PRO A 94 10.99 -1.72 0.94
CA PRO A 94 11.95 -2.49 1.75
C PRO A 94 12.03 -3.97 1.37
N TRP A 95 10.91 -4.54 0.88
CA TRP A 95 10.90 -5.91 0.38
C TRP A 95 11.64 -6.01 -0.96
N LEU A 96 11.43 -5.07 -1.89
CA LEU A 96 12.12 -5.03 -3.18
C LEU A 96 13.64 -4.82 -3.05
N ASP A 97 14.09 -4.06 -2.04
CA ASP A 97 15.51 -3.74 -1.83
C ASP A 97 16.34 -4.92 -1.28
N LEU A 98 15.68 -6.01 -0.86
CA LEU A 98 16.39 -7.20 -0.40
C LEU A 98 17.19 -7.85 -1.56
N PRO A 99 18.38 -8.42 -1.29
CA PRO A 99 19.22 -9.02 -2.34
C PRO A 99 18.46 -10.02 -3.20
N ALA A 100 18.76 -10.04 -4.51
CA ALA A 100 18.29 -11.12 -5.36
C ALA A 100 18.94 -12.44 -4.94
N GLU A 101 18.12 -13.48 -4.79
CA GLU A 101 18.56 -14.81 -4.37
C GLU A 101 17.92 -15.87 -5.28
N ALA A 102 18.53 -17.04 -5.40
CA ALA A 102 17.98 -18.16 -6.17
C ALA A 102 16.79 -18.86 -5.48
N THR A 103 16.19 -18.24 -4.47
CA THR A 103 14.98 -18.73 -3.79
C THR A 103 13.72 -18.38 -4.60
N PRO A 104 12.59 -19.07 -4.38
CA PRO A 104 11.32 -18.69 -5.00
C PRO A 104 10.92 -17.24 -4.73
N GLU A 105 11.07 -16.78 -3.49
CA GLU A 105 10.78 -15.38 -3.13
C GLU A 105 11.80 -14.41 -3.77
N GLY A 106 13.08 -14.77 -3.84
CA GLY A 106 14.11 -13.95 -4.49
C GLY A 106 13.83 -13.73 -5.98
N ARG A 107 13.40 -14.76 -6.72
CA ARG A 107 12.95 -14.62 -8.12
C ARG A 107 11.71 -13.74 -8.26
N LEU A 108 10.76 -13.87 -7.33
CA LEU A 108 9.56 -13.06 -7.29
C LEU A 108 9.90 -11.57 -7.06
N ARG A 109 10.78 -11.27 -6.10
CA ARG A 109 11.30 -9.92 -5.87
C ARG A 109 11.93 -9.34 -7.13
N ALA A 110 12.83 -10.10 -7.77
CA ALA A 110 13.52 -9.65 -8.98
C ALA A 110 12.53 -9.30 -10.11
N ARG A 111 11.47 -10.10 -10.29
CA ARG A 111 10.39 -9.81 -11.25
C ARG A 111 9.65 -8.52 -10.91
N TYR A 112 9.28 -8.31 -9.64
CA TYR A 112 8.57 -7.08 -9.26
C TYR A 112 9.45 -5.83 -9.27
N ALA A 113 10.74 -5.95 -8.99
CA ALA A 113 11.69 -4.87 -9.14
C ALA A 113 11.78 -4.43 -10.61
N ASP A 114 11.85 -5.39 -11.54
CA ASP A 114 11.79 -5.10 -12.99
C ASP A 114 10.47 -4.45 -13.40
N LEU A 115 9.34 -4.99 -12.93
CA LEU A 115 8.04 -4.39 -13.19
C LEU A 115 7.93 -2.98 -12.61
N ALA A 116 8.45 -2.72 -11.40
CA ALA A 116 8.47 -1.40 -10.79
C ALA A 116 9.27 -0.39 -11.62
N ARG A 117 10.45 -0.79 -12.13
CA ARG A 117 11.27 0.06 -13.01
C ARG A 117 10.56 0.38 -14.33
N ARG A 118 9.95 -0.63 -14.98
CA ARG A 118 9.18 -0.41 -16.21
C ARG A 118 7.90 0.39 -15.99
N ALA A 119 7.22 0.17 -14.88
CA ALA A 119 6.06 0.94 -14.46
C ALA A 119 6.41 2.41 -14.20
N LEU A 120 7.55 2.67 -13.54
CA LEU A 120 8.05 4.03 -13.33
C LEU A 120 8.34 4.72 -14.67
N ALA A 121 9.00 4.03 -15.61
CA ALA A 121 9.26 4.57 -16.94
C ALA A 121 7.93 4.94 -17.66
N ALA A 122 6.94 4.05 -17.64
CA ALA A 122 5.63 4.32 -18.24
C ALA A 122 4.84 5.43 -17.53
N ALA A 123 5.05 5.62 -16.22
CA ALA A 123 4.39 6.67 -15.45
C ALA A 123 4.93 8.07 -15.77
N VAL A 124 6.21 8.20 -16.09
CA VAL A 124 6.86 9.51 -16.34
C VAL A 124 7.02 9.85 -17.83
N ASP A 125 6.81 8.89 -18.72
CA ASP A 125 6.83 9.13 -20.16
C ASP A 125 5.54 9.80 -20.62
N SER A 126 5.64 11.03 -21.14
CA SER A 126 4.48 11.78 -21.67
C SER A 126 3.80 11.13 -22.88
N ALA A 127 4.50 10.24 -23.59
CA ALA A 127 3.93 9.49 -24.72
C ALA A 127 3.17 8.23 -24.27
N SER A 128 3.33 7.82 -23.01
CA SER A 128 2.64 6.66 -22.46
C SER A 128 1.15 6.94 -22.30
N PRO A 129 0.26 6.00 -22.67
CA PRO A 129 -1.17 6.11 -22.33
C PRO A 129 -1.42 6.14 -20.82
N ASP A 130 -0.45 5.71 -20.00
CA ASP A 130 -0.48 5.73 -18.54
C ASP A 130 0.33 6.87 -17.92
N ALA A 131 0.81 7.84 -18.71
CA ALA A 131 1.50 9.02 -18.20
C ALA A 131 0.74 9.60 -16.99
N MET A 132 1.43 9.74 -15.86
CA MET A 132 0.82 10.16 -14.61
C MET A 132 0.90 11.67 -14.47
N ASN A 133 -0.11 12.23 -13.80
CA ASN A 133 -0.09 13.64 -13.47
C ASN A 133 0.77 13.88 -12.23
N PHE A 134 1.81 14.69 -12.35
CA PHE A 134 2.68 15.11 -11.26
C PHE A 134 2.60 16.62 -10.96
N THR A 135 1.86 17.40 -11.75
CA THR A 135 1.94 18.88 -11.76
C THR A 135 0.63 19.58 -11.46
N ASP A 136 -0.50 18.94 -11.72
CA ASP A 136 -1.79 19.61 -11.74
C ASP A 136 -2.62 19.21 -10.51
N ASP A 137 -3.14 20.19 -9.78
CA ASP A 137 -3.81 20.02 -8.48
C ASP A 137 -2.84 19.74 -7.30
N ARG A 138 -3.36 19.69 -6.08
CA ARG A 138 -2.57 19.53 -4.84
C ARG A 138 -2.31 18.07 -4.49
N GLN A 139 -3.21 17.17 -4.86
CA GLN A 139 -3.12 15.75 -4.47
C GLN A 139 -1.89 15.04 -5.07
N PRO A 140 -1.50 15.24 -6.35
CA PRO A 140 -0.32 14.59 -6.90
C PRO A 140 0.97 14.90 -6.15
N LEU A 141 1.08 16.04 -5.46
CA LEU A 141 2.23 16.34 -4.61
C LEU A 141 2.39 15.29 -3.50
N VAL A 142 1.29 14.89 -2.87
CA VAL A 142 1.28 13.88 -1.81
C VAL A 142 1.58 12.51 -2.39
N ASP A 143 0.96 12.17 -3.53
CA ASP A 143 1.14 10.86 -4.15
C ASP A 143 2.57 10.69 -4.70
N ALA A 144 3.14 11.74 -5.28
CA ALA A 144 4.53 11.81 -5.70
C ALA A 144 5.50 11.69 -4.51
N ALA A 145 5.15 12.24 -3.34
CA ALA A 145 5.97 12.08 -2.13
C ALA A 145 6.02 10.61 -1.67
N PHE A 146 4.91 9.86 -1.76
CA PHE A 146 4.93 8.42 -1.51
C PHE A 146 5.79 7.67 -2.51
N LEU A 147 5.68 8.01 -3.81
CA LEU A 147 6.53 7.43 -4.84
C LEU A 147 8.02 7.68 -4.54
N ALA A 148 8.40 8.93 -4.27
CA ALA A 148 9.75 9.31 -3.90
C ALA A 148 10.25 8.56 -2.66
N GLN A 149 9.41 8.43 -1.63
CA GLN A 149 9.73 7.65 -0.43
C GLN A 149 10.00 6.18 -0.77
N GLY A 150 9.23 5.58 -1.69
CA GLY A 150 9.48 4.22 -2.18
C GLY A 150 10.86 4.09 -2.81
N LEU A 151 11.22 5.00 -3.72
CA LEU A 151 12.52 5.01 -4.39
C LEU A 151 13.68 5.17 -3.40
N LEU A 152 13.55 6.09 -2.44
CA LEU A 152 14.58 6.33 -1.41
C LEU A 152 14.78 5.14 -0.46
N ARG A 153 13.74 4.34 -0.23
CA ARG A 153 13.80 3.14 0.62
C ARG A 153 14.29 1.89 -0.13
N ALA A 154 14.33 1.92 -1.45
CA ALA A 154 14.78 0.82 -2.29
C ALA A 154 15.84 1.25 -3.33
N PRO A 155 16.99 1.80 -2.91
CA PRO A 155 18.00 2.31 -3.83
C PRO A 155 18.71 1.24 -4.66
N ARG A 156 18.55 -0.05 -4.32
CA ARG A 156 19.23 -1.19 -5.00
C ARG A 156 18.31 -2.02 -5.88
N ALA A 157 17.02 -1.72 -5.91
CA ALA A 157 16.00 -2.49 -6.65
C ALA A 157 15.94 -2.12 -8.15
#